data_AF-A0A5K0WH17-F1
#
_entry.id   AF-A0A5K0WH17-F1
#
_cell.length_a   1.000
_cell.length_b   1.000
_cell.length_c   1.000
_cell.angle_alpha   90.00
_cell.angle_beta   90.00
_cell.angle_gamma   90.00
#
_symmetry.space_group_name_H-M   'P 1'
#
loop_
_entity.id
_entity.type
_entity.pdbx_description
1 polymer ?
#
loop_
_entity_poly.entity_id
_entity_poly.type
_entity_poly.pdbx_seq_one_letter_code
_entity_poly.pdbx_strand_id
1 'polypeptide(L)'
;ADCNLMEFPFFPEYQPNLYVLVIILKDASGSIIECESCQVGIRQISQAPKQLLVNGNAVMVRGVNRHEHHPRLGKTNVEACMVK
;
A
#
# COMPACT_ATOMS: atom_id res chain seq x y z
N ALA A 1 -20.80 8.49 -4.21
CA ALA A 1 -20.49 7.51 -3.15
C ALA A 1 -19.72 8.28 -2.09
N ASP A 2 -20.32 8.47 -0.92
CA ASP A 2 -19.62 9.09 0.20
C ASP A 2 -18.73 8.03 0.86
N CYS A 3 -17.45 8.06 0.55
CA CYS A 3 -16.46 7.20 1.21
C CYS A 3 -15.87 7.97 2.40
N ASN A 4 -16.49 7.86 3.56
CA ASN A 4 -15.90 8.39 4.79
C ASN A 4 -14.81 7.44 5.30
N LEU A 5 -13.56 7.87 5.19
CA LEU A 5 -12.41 7.04 5.57
C LEU A 5 -12.10 7.08 7.08
N MET A 6 -12.77 7.93 7.87
CA MET A 6 -12.52 8.11 9.30
C MET A 6 -12.90 6.89 10.15
N GLU A 7 -13.68 5.93 9.61
CA GLU A 7 -14.15 4.74 10.33
C GLU A 7 -13.21 3.53 10.17
N PHE A 8 -12.21 3.60 9.28
CA PHE A 8 -11.33 2.48 8.99
C PHE A 8 -10.07 2.52 9.87
N PRO A 9 -9.70 1.41 10.54
CA PRO A 9 -8.42 1.28 11.20
C PRO A 9 -7.24 1.67 10.29
N PHE A 10 -6.35 2.53 10.79
CA PHE A 10 -5.13 2.87 10.07
C PHE A 10 -4.22 1.63 9.89
N PHE A 11 -3.33 1.70 8.90
CA PHE A 11 -2.22 0.78 8.70
C PHE A 11 -1.09 1.15 9.69
N PRO A 12 -0.87 0.37 10.77
CA PRO A 12 0.22 0.61 11.70
C PRO A 12 1.56 0.19 11.12
N GLU A 13 2.65 0.70 11.69
CA GLU A 13 4.02 0.50 11.20
C GLU A 13 4.53 -0.94 11.29
N TYR A 14 3.91 -1.79 12.11
CA TYR A 14 4.32 -3.18 12.36
C TYR A 14 3.36 -4.23 11.82
N GLN A 15 2.15 -3.85 11.36
CA GLN A 15 1.18 -4.80 10.82
C GLN A 15 0.35 -4.18 9.68
N PRO A 16 0.36 -4.78 8.48
CA PRO A 16 -0.34 -4.20 7.35
C PRO A 16 -1.86 -4.38 7.45
N ASN A 17 -2.60 -3.34 7.82
CA ASN A 17 -4.06 -3.31 7.70
C ASN A 17 -4.44 -2.86 6.28
N LEU A 18 -4.88 -3.81 5.45
CA LEU A 18 -5.21 -3.59 4.05
C LEU A 18 -6.71 -3.75 3.79
N TYR A 19 -7.23 -2.87 2.95
CA TYR A 19 -8.60 -2.88 2.44
C TYR A 19 -8.59 -3.13 0.94
N VAL A 20 -9.67 -3.68 0.40
CA VAL A 20 -9.84 -3.79 -1.05
C VAL A 20 -10.65 -2.58 -1.52
N LEU A 21 -10.01 -1.71 -2.29
CA LEU A 21 -10.69 -0.65 -3.03
C LEU A 21 -11.20 -1.24 -4.34
N VAL A 22 -12.50 -1.13 -4.58
CA VAL A 22 -13.12 -1.53 -5.84
C VAL A 22 -13.62 -0.28 -6.55
N ILE A 23 -13.22 -0.10 -7.80
CA ILE A 23 -13.64 0.99 -8.68
C ILE A 23 -14.48 0.38 -9.80
N ILE A 24 -15.70 0.87 -9.97
CA ILE A 24 -16.65 0.38 -10.97
C ILE A 24 -16.97 1.51 -11.94
N LEU A 25 -16.67 1.31 -13.22
CA LEU A 25 -17.11 2.18 -14.30
C LEU A 25 -18.49 1.73 -14.77
N LYS A 26 -19.45 2.66 -14.80
CA LYS A 26 -20.80 2.42 -15.30
C LYS A 26 -21.13 3.35 -16.46
N ASP A 27 -21.94 2.86 -17.40
CA ASP A 27 -22.49 3.68 -18.47
C ASP A 27 -23.65 4.56 -17.97
N ALA A 28 -24.22 5.37 -18.87
CA ALA A 28 -25.36 6.25 -18.55
C ALA A 28 -26.65 5.49 -18.18
N SER A 29 -26.78 4.21 -18.56
CA SER A 29 -27.89 3.35 -18.16
C SER A 29 -27.70 2.73 -16.78
N GLY A 30 -26.52 2.88 -16.19
CA GLY A 30 -26.13 2.25 -14.93
C GLY A 30 -25.54 0.84 -15.08
N SER A 31 -25.33 0.37 -16.30
CA SER A 31 -24.71 -0.92 -16.61
C SER A 31 -23.20 -0.84 -16.35
N ILE A 32 -22.62 -1.90 -15.78
CA ILE A 32 -21.18 -1.97 -15.48
C ILE A 32 -20.42 -2.20 -16.79
N ILE A 33 -19.47 -1.31 -17.08
CA ILE A 33 -18.53 -1.44 -18.19
C ILE A 33 -17.27 -2.17 -17.73
N GLU A 34 -16.75 -1.79 -16.56
CA GLU A 34 -15.46 -2.26 -16.05
C GLU A 34 -15.41 -2.22 -14.53
N CYS A 35 -14.61 -3.11 -13.95
CA CYS A 35 -14.36 -3.17 -12.52
C CYS A 35 -12.88 -3.47 -12.27
N GLU A 36 -12.23 -2.62 -11.49
CA GLU A 36 -10.85 -2.78 -11.07
C GLU A 36 -10.74 -2.79 -9.55
N SER A 37 -9.74 -3.48 -9.02
CA SER A 37 -9.52 -3.52 -7.57
C SER A 37 -8.05 -3.52 -7.19
N CYS A 38 -7.76 -2.93 -6.02
CA CYS A 38 -6.43 -2.95 -5.45
C CYS A 38 -6.48 -2.96 -3.92
N GLN A 39 -5.37 -3.40 -3.31
CA GLN A 39 -5.19 -3.30 -1.87
C GLN A 39 -4.75 -1.89 -1.50
N VAL A 40 -5.40 -1.30 -0.49
CA VAL A 40 -5.14 0.04 0.03
C VAL A 40 -4.89 -0.03 1.53
N GLY A 41 -3.79 0.58 1.97
CA GLY A 41 -3.50 0.82 3.39
C GLY A 41 -3.63 2.30 3.70
N ILE A 42 -4.47 2.65 4.67
CA ILE A 42 -4.69 4.05 5.06
C ILE A 42 -3.65 4.42 6.12
N ARG A 43 -2.75 5.35 5.81
CA ARG A 43 -1.78 5.89 6.77
C ARG A 43 -1.48 7.35 6.48
N GLN A 44 -1.21 8.12 7.53
CA GLN A 44 -0.74 9.49 7.40
C GLN A 44 0.77 9.52 7.63
N ILE A 45 1.51 10.15 6.71
CA ILE A 45 2.95 10.41 6.85
C ILE A 45 3.14 11.90 7.05
N SER A 46 3.89 12.29 8.08
CA SER A 46 4.22 13.70 8.34
C SER A 46 5.64 13.85 8.88
N GLN A 47 6.12 15.08 8.92
CA GLN A 47 7.44 15.44 9.42
C GLN A 47 7.32 16.33 10.65
N ALA A 48 8.19 16.11 11.63
CA ALA A 48 8.45 17.03 12.74
C ALA A 48 9.98 17.30 12.81
N PRO A 49 10.45 18.25 13.63
CA PRO A 49 11.88 18.54 13.72
C PRO A 49 12.71 17.28 13.99
N LYS A 50 13.53 16.88 13.01
CA LYS A 50 14.37 15.66 13.02
C LYS A 50 13.59 14.33 13.19
N GLN A 51 12.30 14.29 12.86
CA GLN A 51 11.46 13.09 13.02
C GLN A 51 10.59 12.84 11.79
N LEU A 52 10.50 11.56 11.40
CA LEU A 52 9.49 11.05 10.48
C LEU A 52 8.36 10.45 11.31
N LEU A 53 7.13 10.87 11.06
CA LEU A 53 5.94 10.40 11.75
C LEU A 53 5.08 9.53 10.82
N VAL A 54 4.59 8.42 11.36
CA VAL A 54 3.55 7.56 10.75
C VAL A 54 2.36 7.56 11.70
N ASN A 55 1.20 8.01 11.23
CA ASN A 55 -0.01 8.19 12.04
C ASN A 55 0.24 9.02 13.32
N GLY A 56 1.11 10.04 13.22
CA GLY A 56 1.49 10.91 14.33
C GLY A 56 2.61 10.37 15.24
N ASN A 57 3.03 9.11 15.08
CA ASN A 57 4.06 8.49 15.91
C ASN A 57 5.43 8.50 15.23
N ALA A 58 6.49 8.84 15.96
CA ALA A 58 7.85 8.82 15.43
C ALA A 58 8.32 7.38 15.16
N VAL A 59 8.86 7.15 13.97
CA VAL A 59 9.33 5.81 13.55
C VAL A 59 10.85 5.76 13.35
N MET A 60 11.43 4.60 13.62
CA MET A 60 12.84 4.28 13.34
C MET A 60 12.92 3.34 12.14
N VAL A 61 13.54 3.79 11.05
CA VAL A 61 13.70 2.97 9.85
C VAL A 61 14.82 1.95 10.05
N ARG A 62 14.46 0.67 10.16
CA ARG A 62 15.40 -0.47 10.25
C ARG A 62 15.49 -1.20 8.91
N GLY A 63 15.90 -0.47 7.87
CA GLY A 63 15.94 -0.97 6.50
C GLY A 63 17.28 -1.60 6.10
N VAL A 64 17.24 -2.42 5.05
CA VAL A 64 18.42 -2.86 4.29
C VAL A 64 18.22 -2.51 2.82
N ASN A 65 19.31 -2.28 2.09
CA ASN A 65 19.24 -2.11 0.64
C ASN A 65 19.04 -3.47 -0.02
N ARG A 66 17.98 -3.64 -0.81
CA ARG A 66 17.71 -4.86 -1.58
C ARG A 66 17.90 -4.57 -3.07
N HIS A 67 19.06 -4.93 -3.61
CA HIS A 67 19.26 -4.89 -5.07
C HIS A 67 18.52 -6.07 -5.74
N GLU A 68 17.98 -5.82 -6.92
CA GLU A 68 17.36 -6.83 -7.77
C GLU A 68 18.44 -7.70 -8.44
N HIS A 69 18.80 -8.80 -7.78
CA HIS A 69 19.82 -9.74 -8.25
C HIS A 69 19.39 -11.18 -8.03
N HIS A 70 19.47 -11.99 -9.09
CA HIS A 70 19.28 -13.43 -9.07
C HIS A 70 20.56 -14.13 -9.56
N PRO A 71 21.06 -15.15 -8.85
CA PRO A 71 22.38 -15.75 -9.12
C PRO A 71 22.54 -16.34 -10.52
N ARG A 72 21.43 -16.74 -11.18
CA ARG A 72 21.44 -17.29 -12.55
C ARG A 72 20.84 -16.37 -13.61
N LEU A 73 20.02 -15.40 -13.22
CA LEU A 73 19.20 -14.60 -14.15
C LEU A 73 19.62 -13.13 -14.18
N GLY A 74 20.66 -12.77 -13.42
CA GLY A 74 21.13 -11.40 -13.31
C GLY A 74 20.06 -10.51 -12.70
N LYS A 75 19.61 -9.48 -13.44
CA LYS A 75 18.63 -8.49 -12.98
C LYS A 75 17.16 -8.92 -13.16
N THR A 76 16.92 -10.08 -13.76
CA THR A 76 15.55 -10.60 -13.89
C THR A 76 15.13 -11.18 -12.55
N ASN A 77 14.12 -10.57 -11.91
CA ASN A 77 13.54 -11.12 -10.71
C ASN A 77 12.47 -12.16 -11.03
N VAL A 78 12.39 -13.18 -10.19
CA VAL A 78 11.30 -14.14 -10.16
C VAL A 78 10.50 -13.93 -8.88
N GLU A 79 9.18 -14.14 -8.94
CA GLU A 79 8.27 -13.94 -7.80
C GLU A 79 8.75 -14.68 -6.54
N ALA A 80 9.17 -15.95 -6.70
CA ALA A 80 9.70 -16.77 -5.61
C ALA A 80 10.94 -16.16 -4.89
N CYS A 81 11.65 -15.21 -5.51
CA CYS A 81 12.77 -14.49 -4.88
C CYS A 81 12.36 -13.16 -4.23
N MET A 82 11.09 -12.77 -4.32
CA MET A 82 10.51 -11.60 -3.64
C MET A 82 9.65 -11.99 -2.44
N VAL A 83 9.10 -13.21 -2.43
CA VAL A 83 8.19 -13.69 -1.38
C VAL A 83 8.97 -14.20 -0.17
N LYS A 84 8.42 -13.93 1.02
CA LYS A 84 8.84 -14.49 2.30
C LYS A 84 7.75 -15.40 2.83
#